data_AF-A0A166AS71-F1
#
_entry.id   AF-A0A166AS71-F1
#
_cell.length_a   1.000
_cell.length_b   1.000
_cell.length_c   1.000
_cell.angle_alpha   90.00
_cell.angle_beta   90.00
_cell.angle_gamma   90.00
#
_symmetry.space_group_name_H-M   'P 1'
#
loop_
_entity.id
_entity.type
_entity.pdbx_description
1 polymer ?
#
loop_
_entity_poly.entity_id
_entity_poly.type
_entity_poly.pdbx_seq_one_letter_code
_entity_poly.pdbx_strand_id
1 'polypeptide(L)'
;MVPPDGLRAAAAVLIAYPEAPPWARNRVAGELSANISFDDSRWDDISGLVGASHWSSVYQRSHKESVRLLPTNPSALAGVKLGYMLRVRYPDAPFMPVDAFVHAVRRTGLDASEVVWMYLRSLPPNLVRLDLDWERARLTRTAEEHRANAADSLRELERHISPRVMSSLHSLFVGAYAATRVAPRDSLRHWAALVRQGRPIPLASVERGLSSARDLDTLHRIWHDISTSPPPEREHVRPGVLNVREMYLVHHLVRLGALDEARELADKYPYNGNARWVLETEWPEEKGQEYVHARLNLRRAGILIDNGLDLEAVLYILSLHSPFFQAVLGLRPNYLRGKDPAPEADEEELPVEDPPSLQPASSADPMTLDPAAPSAAS
;
A
#
# COMPACT_ATOMS: atom_id res chain seq x y z
N MET A 1 0.38 -7.66 -10.66
CA MET A 1 1.73 -8.19 -10.95
C MET A 1 1.75 -8.53 -12.42
N VAL A 2 2.77 -8.10 -13.17
CA VAL A 2 2.78 -8.28 -14.63
C VAL A 2 3.49 -9.60 -14.97
N PRO A 3 2.87 -10.49 -15.75
CA PRO A 3 3.52 -11.70 -16.24
C PRO A 3 4.81 -11.37 -17.01
N PRO A 4 5.81 -12.27 -17.03
CA PRO A 4 7.11 -11.98 -17.62
C PRO A 4 7.05 -11.53 -19.10
N ASP A 5 6.24 -12.20 -19.91
CA ASP A 5 6.25 -12.03 -21.37
C ASP A 5 5.86 -10.61 -21.82
N GLY A 6 4.94 -9.96 -21.10
CA GLY A 6 4.49 -8.60 -21.42
C GLY A 6 5.54 -7.52 -21.12
N LEU A 7 6.40 -7.73 -20.12
CA LEU A 7 7.38 -6.70 -19.72
C LEU A 7 8.58 -6.63 -20.67
N ARG A 8 9.06 -7.76 -21.19
CA ARG A 8 10.17 -7.75 -22.17
C ARG A 8 9.78 -7.05 -23.46
N ALA A 9 8.58 -7.31 -23.97
CA ALA A 9 8.06 -6.60 -25.14
C ALA A 9 7.97 -5.09 -24.90
N ALA A 10 7.46 -4.67 -23.73
CA ALA A 10 7.40 -3.27 -23.35
C ALA A 10 8.80 -2.63 -23.24
N ALA A 11 9.79 -3.35 -22.68
CA ALA A 11 11.16 -2.89 -22.58
C ALA A 11 11.78 -2.67 -23.97
N ALA A 12 11.64 -3.64 -24.87
CA ALA A 12 12.16 -3.55 -26.24
C ALA A 12 11.59 -2.32 -26.99
N VAL A 13 10.28 -2.07 -26.87
CA VAL A 13 9.63 -0.89 -27.48
C VAL A 13 10.19 0.41 -26.91
N LEU A 14 10.35 0.51 -25.59
CA LEU A 14 10.83 1.74 -24.94
C LEU A 14 12.33 2.01 -25.16
N ILE A 15 13.13 0.96 -25.35
CA ILE A 15 14.55 1.06 -25.72
C ILE A 15 14.67 1.54 -27.17
N ALA A 16 13.85 0.99 -28.07
CA ALA A 16 13.85 1.36 -29.49
C ALA A 16 13.29 2.76 -29.76
N TYR A 17 12.64 3.39 -28.79
CA TYR A 17 12.03 4.72 -28.93
C TYR A 17 12.74 5.77 -28.06
N PRO A 18 13.73 6.52 -28.60
CA PRO A 18 14.54 7.49 -27.85
C PRO A 18 13.71 8.56 -27.13
N GLU A 19 12.58 8.96 -27.70
CA GLU A 19 11.66 9.98 -27.17
C GLU A 19 10.70 9.44 -26.08
N ALA A 20 10.83 8.17 -25.68
CA ALA A 20 10.01 7.62 -24.61
C ALA A 20 10.23 8.40 -23.31
N PRO A 21 9.14 8.80 -22.60
CA PRO A 21 9.28 9.65 -21.43
C PRO A 21 10.02 8.92 -20.30
N PRO A 22 10.90 9.60 -19.54
CA PRO A 22 11.72 8.97 -18.50
C PRO A 22 10.91 8.21 -17.45
N TRP A 23 9.71 8.68 -17.10
CA TRP A 23 8.85 7.99 -16.14
C TRP A 23 8.39 6.62 -16.63
N ALA A 24 8.15 6.45 -17.94
CA ALA A 24 7.71 5.18 -18.51
C ALA A 24 8.86 4.17 -18.51
N ARG A 25 10.07 4.61 -18.91
CA ARG A 25 11.29 3.80 -18.84
C ARG A 25 11.61 3.34 -17.42
N ASN A 26 11.57 4.28 -16.45
CA ASN A 26 11.80 3.96 -15.05
C ASN A 26 10.74 3.01 -14.47
N ARG A 27 9.48 3.12 -14.93
CA ARG A 27 8.42 2.20 -14.52
C ARG A 27 8.67 0.78 -15.01
N VAL A 28 9.02 0.60 -16.28
CA VAL A 28 9.34 -0.73 -16.82
C VAL A 28 10.61 -1.30 -16.18
N ALA A 29 11.66 -0.49 -16.00
CA ALA A 29 12.86 -0.89 -15.27
C ALA A 29 12.52 -1.34 -13.82
N GLY A 30 11.65 -0.60 -13.14
CA GLY A 30 11.13 -0.96 -11.83
C GLY A 30 10.45 -2.33 -11.81
N GLU A 31 9.52 -2.59 -12.72
CA GLU A 31 8.81 -3.87 -12.83
C GLU A 31 9.76 -5.03 -13.18
N LEU A 32 10.71 -4.83 -14.10
CA LEU A 32 11.75 -5.82 -14.44
C LEU A 32 12.62 -6.15 -13.22
N SER A 33 13.05 -5.13 -12.46
CA SER A 33 13.89 -5.30 -11.28
C SER A 33 13.17 -5.98 -10.11
N ALA A 34 11.84 -5.83 -10.03
CA ALA A 34 11.01 -6.44 -9.00
C ALA A 34 10.57 -7.88 -9.37
N ASN A 35 10.81 -8.32 -10.60
CA ASN A 35 10.38 -9.62 -11.10
C ASN A 35 11.58 -10.56 -11.34
N ILE A 36 11.80 -11.50 -10.44
CA ILE A 36 12.95 -12.44 -10.48
C ILE A 36 12.79 -13.59 -11.50
N SER A 37 11.66 -13.64 -12.22
CA SER A 37 11.35 -14.72 -13.17
C SER A 37 12.22 -14.67 -14.42
N PHE A 38 12.67 -13.47 -14.77
CA PHE A 38 13.57 -13.25 -15.89
C PHE A 38 14.96 -13.74 -15.55
N ASP A 39 15.64 -14.27 -16.57
CA ASP A 39 17.08 -14.54 -16.50
C ASP A 39 17.89 -13.23 -16.33
N ASP A 40 19.22 -13.38 -16.21
CA ASP A 40 20.13 -12.26 -16.02
C ASP A 40 20.14 -11.24 -17.17
N SER A 41 19.59 -11.57 -18.35
CA SER A 41 19.48 -10.62 -19.47
C SER A 41 18.57 -9.44 -19.14
N ARG A 42 17.70 -9.56 -18.12
CA ARG A 42 16.86 -8.44 -17.66
C ARG A 42 17.70 -7.22 -17.26
N TRP A 43 18.94 -7.42 -16.81
CA TRP A 43 19.82 -6.34 -16.42
C TRP A 43 20.33 -5.54 -17.61
N ASP A 44 20.41 -6.17 -18.79
CA ASP A 44 20.76 -5.50 -20.03
C ASP A 44 19.59 -4.63 -20.50
N ASP A 45 18.35 -5.16 -20.41
CA ASP A 45 17.12 -4.40 -20.67
C ASP A 45 17.00 -3.20 -19.72
N ILE A 46 17.20 -3.42 -18.42
CA ILE A 46 17.15 -2.36 -17.41
C ILE A 46 18.21 -1.29 -17.70
N SER A 47 19.42 -1.71 -18.05
CA SER A 47 20.53 -0.82 -18.39
C SER A 47 20.23 -0.01 -19.66
N GLY A 48 19.61 -0.61 -20.68
CA GLY A 48 19.11 0.09 -21.87
C GLY A 48 18.02 1.10 -21.56
N LEU A 49 17.12 0.79 -20.63
CA LEU A 49 16.04 1.69 -20.20
C LEU A 49 16.54 2.88 -19.38
N VAL A 50 17.45 2.66 -18.42
CA VAL A 50 17.88 3.73 -17.50
C VAL A 50 19.12 4.47 -17.97
N GLY A 51 19.95 3.86 -18.82
CA GLY A 51 21.19 4.44 -19.35
C GLY A 51 22.05 5.09 -18.27
N ALA A 52 22.63 6.25 -18.59
CA ALA A 52 23.41 7.08 -17.67
C ALA A 52 22.55 7.94 -16.71
N SER A 53 21.26 7.64 -16.54
CA SER A 53 20.40 8.43 -15.66
C SER A 53 20.84 8.34 -14.20
N HIS A 54 20.34 9.27 -13.38
CA HIS A 54 20.55 9.24 -11.94
C HIS A 54 19.93 7.99 -11.26
N TRP A 55 19.12 7.20 -11.96
CA TRP A 55 18.56 5.95 -11.44
C TRP A 55 19.47 4.73 -11.63
N SER A 56 20.54 4.84 -12.42
CA SER A 56 21.54 3.77 -12.59
C SER A 56 21.99 3.19 -11.25
N SER A 57 22.25 4.03 -10.23
CA SER A 57 22.66 3.57 -8.90
C SER A 57 21.65 2.63 -8.21
N VAL A 58 20.35 2.75 -8.52
CA VAL A 58 19.30 1.89 -7.96
C VAL A 58 19.34 0.51 -8.57
N TYR A 59 19.40 0.45 -9.90
CA TYR A 59 19.27 -0.76 -10.67
C TYR A 59 20.63 -1.41 -10.93
N GLN A 60 21.11 -2.19 -9.96
CA GLN A 60 22.39 -2.91 -10.03
C GLN A 60 22.16 -4.41 -9.87
N ARG A 61 23.20 -5.23 -10.06
CA ARG A 61 23.06 -6.70 -9.99
C ARG A 61 23.05 -7.25 -8.56
N SER A 62 23.17 -6.40 -7.54
CA SER A 62 22.99 -6.75 -6.14
C SER A 62 22.64 -5.52 -5.29
N HIS A 63 21.98 -5.72 -4.13
CA HIS A 63 21.75 -4.61 -3.18
C HIS A 63 23.07 -4.00 -2.72
N LYS A 64 24.13 -4.79 -2.51
CA LYS A 64 25.46 -4.31 -2.10
C LYS A 64 26.04 -3.33 -3.11
N GLU A 65 25.91 -3.62 -4.40
CA GLU A 65 26.37 -2.74 -5.47
C GLU A 65 25.52 -1.47 -5.55
N SER A 66 24.19 -1.58 -5.46
CA SER A 66 23.29 -0.42 -5.39
C SER A 66 23.67 0.53 -4.26
N VAL A 67 23.92 -0.01 -3.06
CA VAL A 67 24.28 0.80 -1.88
C VAL A 67 25.65 1.46 -2.04
N ARG A 68 26.63 0.79 -2.67
CA ARG A 68 27.94 1.39 -2.95
C ARG A 68 27.83 2.65 -3.81
N LEU A 69 26.87 2.68 -4.73
CA LEU A 69 26.63 3.79 -5.65
C LEU A 69 25.69 4.87 -5.09
N LEU A 70 25.18 4.71 -3.86
CA LEU A 70 24.43 5.78 -3.20
C LEU A 70 25.35 6.97 -2.90
N PRO A 71 24.80 8.20 -2.99
CA PRO A 71 25.51 9.40 -2.56
C PRO A 71 25.87 9.31 -1.08
N THR A 72 26.99 9.91 -0.70
CA THR A 72 27.50 9.90 0.69
C THR A 72 26.91 11.00 1.58
N ASN A 73 26.03 11.83 1.02
CA ASN A 73 25.46 12.99 1.70
C ASN A 73 23.93 12.87 1.76
N PRO A 74 23.29 13.39 2.82
CA PRO A 74 21.85 13.32 2.96
C PRO A 74 21.20 14.19 1.89
N SER A 75 20.24 13.61 1.18
CA SER A 75 19.43 14.32 0.20
C SER A 75 18.08 13.63 0.05
N ALA A 76 17.04 14.40 -0.32
CA ALA A 76 15.74 13.84 -0.64
C ALA A 76 15.86 12.74 -1.74
N LEU A 77 16.75 12.96 -2.71
CA LEU A 77 17.02 11.98 -3.76
C LEU A 77 17.62 10.68 -3.21
N ALA A 78 18.48 10.73 -2.19
CA ALA A 78 19.00 9.53 -1.53
C ALA A 78 17.89 8.70 -0.89
N GLY A 79 16.96 9.35 -0.18
CA GLY A 79 15.79 8.70 0.42
C GLY A 79 14.89 8.06 -0.65
N VAL A 80 14.61 8.80 -1.73
CA VAL A 80 13.84 8.27 -2.87
C VAL A 80 14.53 7.05 -3.48
N LYS A 81 15.84 7.13 -3.78
CA LYS A 81 16.61 6.01 -4.34
C LYS A 81 16.59 4.78 -3.43
N LEU A 82 16.80 4.96 -2.13
CA LEU A 82 16.70 3.88 -1.15
C LEU A 82 15.32 3.21 -1.21
N GLY A 83 14.25 4.01 -1.31
CA GLY A 83 12.88 3.50 -1.48
C GLY A 83 12.68 2.61 -2.71
N TYR A 84 13.32 2.95 -3.84
CA TYR A 84 13.31 2.08 -5.02
C TYR A 84 14.18 0.84 -4.84
N MET A 85 15.37 0.96 -4.22
CA MET A 85 16.27 -0.18 -3.96
C MET A 85 15.61 -1.26 -3.10
N LEU A 86 14.75 -0.87 -2.15
CA LEU A 86 13.99 -1.81 -1.31
C LEU A 86 12.97 -2.65 -2.10
N ARG A 87 12.64 -2.27 -3.34
CA ARG A 87 11.74 -3.00 -4.24
C ARG A 87 12.48 -3.86 -5.27
N VAL A 88 13.80 -3.71 -5.39
CA VAL A 88 14.61 -4.52 -6.29
C VAL A 88 14.81 -5.90 -5.65
N ARG A 89 14.65 -6.95 -6.45
CA ARG A 89 14.63 -8.34 -5.99
C ARG A 89 15.59 -9.19 -6.79
N TYR A 90 16.26 -10.11 -6.11
CA TYR A 90 17.20 -11.07 -6.68
C TYR A 90 16.81 -12.49 -6.29
N PRO A 91 17.19 -13.52 -7.08
CA PRO A 91 16.96 -14.92 -6.74
C PRO A 91 17.43 -15.35 -5.35
N ASP A 92 18.54 -14.79 -4.87
CA ASP A 92 19.15 -15.05 -3.56
C ASP A 92 18.82 -14.01 -2.49
N ALA A 93 18.39 -12.82 -2.91
CA ALA A 93 17.93 -11.73 -2.05
C ALA A 93 16.60 -11.12 -2.56
N PRO A 94 15.44 -11.78 -2.32
CA PRO A 94 14.14 -11.29 -2.76
C PRO A 94 13.65 -10.01 -2.05
N PHE A 95 14.41 -9.54 -1.05
CA PHE A 95 14.27 -8.27 -0.35
C PHE A 95 15.67 -7.82 0.09
N MET A 96 15.84 -6.52 0.36
CA MET A 96 17.13 -5.99 0.82
C MET A 96 17.49 -6.55 2.19
N PRO A 97 18.68 -7.17 2.38
CA PRO A 97 19.16 -7.56 3.70
C PRO A 97 19.33 -6.37 4.63
N VAL A 98 19.09 -6.57 5.93
CA VAL A 98 19.20 -5.50 6.94
C VAL A 98 20.57 -4.82 6.94
N ASP A 99 21.66 -5.57 6.77
CA ASP A 99 23.02 -5.01 6.74
C ASP A 99 23.21 -4.02 5.59
N ALA A 100 22.64 -4.33 4.41
CA ALA A 100 22.69 -3.43 3.26
C ALA A 100 21.85 -2.17 3.53
N PHE A 101 20.68 -2.31 4.16
CA PHE A 101 19.85 -1.17 4.55
C PHE A 101 20.55 -0.28 5.58
N VAL A 102 21.07 -0.84 6.67
CA VAL A 102 21.81 -0.09 7.71
C VAL A 102 23.05 0.58 7.12
N HIS A 103 23.79 -0.12 6.24
CA HIS A 103 24.91 0.47 5.53
C HIS A 103 24.48 1.66 4.63
N ALA A 104 23.35 1.55 3.94
CA ALA A 104 22.80 2.63 3.12
C ALA A 104 22.42 3.85 3.96
N VAL A 105 21.74 3.65 5.09
CA VAL A 105 21.36 4.72 6.03
C VAL A 105 22.61 5.43 6.56
N ARG A 106 23.61 4.68 7.03
CA ARG A 106 24.88 5.24 7.52
C ARG A 106 25.63 6.00 6.43
N ARG A 107 25.71 5.44 5.22
CA ARG A 107 26.41 6.04 4.08
C ARG A 107 25.78 7.35 3.65
N THR A 108 24.45 7.41 3.62
CA THR A 108 23.71 8.58 3.14
C THR A 108 23.50 9.62 4.23
N GLY A 109 23.67 9.29 5.50
CA GLY A 109 23.36 10.19 6.62
C GLY A 109 21.86 10.49 6.77
N LEU A 110 20.99 9.67 6.15
CA LEU A 110 19.54 9.77 6.33
C LEU A 110 19.20 9.46 7.79
N ASP A 111 18.21 10.17 8.35
CA ASP A 111 17.74 9.87 9.70
C ASP A 111 17.05 8.49 9.69
N ALA A 112 17.60 7.55 10.49
CA ALA A 112 17.01 6.23 10.66
C ALA A 112 15.54 6.32 11.11
N SER A 113 15.18 7.33 11.91
CA SER A 113 13.80 7.55 12.34
C SER A 113 12.84 7.82 11.16
N GLU A 114 13.36 8.41 10.09
CA GLU A 114 12.60 8.81 8.90
C GLU A 114 12.59 7.75 7.79
N VAL A 115 13.41 6.69 7.86
CA VAL A 115 13.53 5.73 6.74
C VAL A 115 13.30 4.28 7.14
N VAL A 116 13.34 3.93 8.44
CA VAL A 116 13.03 2.57 8.91
C VAL A 116 11.62 2.13 8.50
N TRP A 117 10.65 3.04 8.51
CA TRP A 117 9.29 2.73 8.06
C TRP A 117 9.26 2.27 6.60
N MET A 118 10.17 2.76 5.75
CA MET A 118 10.27 2.36 4.34
C MET A 118 10.68 0.90 4.23
N TYR A 119 11.69 0.49 5.02
CA TYR A 119 12.14 -0.90 5.08
C TYR A 119 11.02 -1.82 5.56
N LEU A 120 10.37 -1.49 6.67
CA LEU A 120 9.26 -2.29 7.22
C LEU A 120 8.09 -2.41 6.24
N ARG A 121 7.75 -1.35 5.50
CA ARG A 121 6.68 -1.39 4.48
C ARG A 121 7.06 -2.14 3.22
N SER A 122 8.36 -2.30 2.94
CA SER A 122 8.83 -3.02 1.75
C SER A 122 8.75 -4.54 1.91
N LEU A 123 8.80 -5.06 3.14
CA LEU A 123 8.86 -6.50 3.37
C LEU A 123 7.56 -7.23 2.98
N PRO A 124 6.36 -6.84 3.44
CA PRO A 124 5.13 -7.57 3.09
C PRO A 124 4.91 -7.77 1.57
N PRO A 125 5.02 -6.75 0.70
CA PRO A 125 4.85 -6.98 -0.74
C PRO A 125 5.95 -7.84 -1.36
N ASN A 126 7.18 -7.81 -0.83
CA ASN A 126 8.28 -8.67 -1.31
C ASN A 126 8.08 -10.13 -0.87
N LEU A 127 7.57 -10.36 0.34
CA LEU A 127 7.35 -11.69 0.92
C LEU A 127 6.14 -12.40 0.31
N VAL A 128 5.06 -11.67 0.01
CA VAL A 128 3.88 -12.23 -0.67
C VAL A 128 4.24 -12.79 -2.05
N ARG A 129 5.20 -12.17 -2.74
CA ARG A 129 5.62 -12.62 -4.07
C ARG A 129 6.41 -13.94 -4.05
N LEU A 130 6.94 -14.35 -2.90
CA LEU A 130 7.61 -15.67 -2.77
C LEU A 130 6.65 -16.84 -3.03
N ASP A 131 5.35 -16.61 -2.86
CA ASP A 131 4.33 -17.63 -3.09
C ASP A 131 4.00 -17.82 -4.58
N LEU A 132 4.36 -16.89 -5.46
CA LEU A 132 4.06 -17.00 -6.89
C LEU A 132 4.81 -18.16 -7.54
N ASP A 133 4.11 -18.97 -8.33
CA ASP A 133 4.66 -20.21 -8.92
C ASP A 133 5.91 -19.95 -9.77
N TRP A 134 5.85 -18.95 -10.65
CA TRP A 134 6.97 -18.62 -11.54
C TRP A 134 8.16 -18.00 -10.82
N GLU A 135 7.96 -17.35 -9.67
CA GLU A 135 9.06 -16.78 -8.90
C GLU A 135 9.73 -17.86 -8.07
N ARG A 136 8.93 -18.75 -7.47
CA ARG A 136 9.41 -19.89 -6.68
C ARG A 136 10.38 -20.76 -7.50
N ALA A 137 10.11 -20.94 -8.79
CA ALA A 137 10.98 -21.68 -9.70
C ALA A 137 12.37 -21.05 -9.93
N ARG A 138 12.56 -19.77 -9.59
CA ARG A 138 13.83 -19.04 -9.76
C ARG A 138 14.58 -18.78 -8.46
N LEU A 139 13.96 -19.00 -7.30
CA LEU A 139 14.63 -18.76 -6.02
C LEU A 139 15.81 -19.71 -5.82
N THR A 140 16.87 -19.23 -5.20
CA THR A 140 18.02 -20.08 -4.84
C THR A 140 17.80 -20.87 -3.55
N ARG A 141 16.76 -20.51 -2.79
CA ARG A 141 16.33 -21.14 -1.53
C ARG A 141 14.81 -21.24 -1.47
N THR A 142 14.29 -21.99 -0.50
CA THR A 142 12.84 -22.10 -0.29
C THR A 142 12.22 -20.78 0.18
N ALA A 143 10.91 -20.62 -0.03
CA ALA A 143 10.18 -19.45 0.45
C ALA A 143 10.26 -19.34 1.99
N GLU A 144 10.23 -20.47 2.70
CA GLU A 144 10.37 -20.59 4.15
C GLU A 144 11.75 -20.10 4.63
N GLU A 145 12.83 -20.47 3.95
CA GLU A 145 14.18 -19.99 4.29
C GLU A 145 14.31 -18.48 4.07
N HIS A 146 13.73 -17.94 2.99
CA HIS A 146 13.71 -16.50 2.77
C HIS A 146 12.86 -15.78 3.82
N ARG A 147 11.74 -16.35 4.25
CA ARG A 147 10.91 -15.85 5.36
C ARG A 147 11.66 -15.84 6.69
N ALA A 148 12.39 -16.91 7.00
CA ALA A 148 13.23 -16.99 8.20
C ALA A 148 14.32 -15.90 8.19
N ASN A 149 15.00 -15.72 7.05
CA ASN A 149 15.97 -14.64 6.88
C ASN A 149 15.34 -13.24 7.05
N ALA A 150 14.11 -13.03 6.57
CA ALA A 150 13.39 -11.78 6.78
C ALA A 150 13.09 -11.54 8.26
N ALA A 151 12.70 -12.57 9.00
CA ALA A 151 12.48 -12.50 10.44
C ALA A 151 13.78 -12.17 11.20
N ASP A 152 14.90 -12.80 10.84
CA ASP A 152 16.20 -12.48 11.44
C ASP A 152 16.66 -11.07 11.12
N SER A 153 16.44 -10.62 9.87
CA SER A 153 16.71 -9.25 9.45
C SER A 153 15.88 -8.23 10.25
N LEU A 154 14.62 -8.55 10.59
CA LEU A 154 13.78 -7.70 11.44
C LEU A 154 14.29 -7.64 12.88
N ARG A 155 14.71 -8.78 13.46
CA ARG A 155 15.28 -8.82 14.82
C ARG A 155 16.57 -8.03 14.91
N GLU A 156 17.41 -8.12 13.89
CA GLU A 156 18.63 -7.32 13.80
C GLU A 156 18.30 -5.83 13.64
N LEU A 157 17.33 -5.49 12.79
CA LEU A 157 16.90 -4.10 12.60
C LEU A 157 16.44 -3.46 13.92
N GLU A 158 15.71 -4.19 14.76
CA GLU A 158 15.30 -3.71 16.09
C GLU A 158 16.48 -3.26 16.96
N ARG A 159 17.67 -3.88 16.81
CA ARG A 159 18.88 -3.50 17.56
C ARG A 159 19.48 -2.17 17.11
N HIS A 160 19.15 -1.70 15.92
CA HIS A 160 19.60 -0.41 15.37
C HIS A 160 18.60 0.74 15.59
N ILE A 161 17.44 0.46 16.19
CA ILE A 161 16.37 1.46 16.39
C ILE A 161 16.36 1.95 17.83
N SER A 162 16.34 3.26 18.04
CA SER A 162 16.21 3.82 19.38
C SER A 162 14.83 3.55 19.99
N PRO A 163 14.70 3.43 21.32
CA PRO A 163 13.40 3.20 21.98
C PRO A 163 12.33 4.24 21.63
N ARG A 164 12.74 5.50 21.44
CA ARG A 164 11.84 6.60 21.04
C ARG A 164 11.21 6.32 19.68
N VAL A 165 12.01 5.90 18.70
CA VAL A 165 11.54 5.58 17.34
C VAL A 165 10.72 4.30 17.34
N MET A 166 11.12 3.29 18.11
CA MET A 166 10.39 2.01 18.21
C MET A 166 8.91 2.20 18.59
N SER A 167 8.61 3.14 19.49
CA SER A 167 7.26 3.38 19.99
C SER A 167 6.23 3.72 18.90
N SER A 168 6.64 4.36 17.80
CA SER A 168 5.78 4.70 16.66
C SER A 168 5.75 3.61 15.57
N LEU A 169 6.62 2.62 15.66
CA LEU A 169 6.81 1.60 14.62
C LEU A 169 6.15 0.25 14.95
N HIS A 170 5.62 0.05 16.17
CA HIS A 170 5.03 -1.24 16.56
C HIS A 170 4.02 -1.78 15.54
N SER A 171 3.12 -0.95 15.03
CA SER A 171 2.15 -1.36 13.99
C SER A 171 2.84 -1.88 12.72
N LEU A 172 3.92 -1.24 12.28
CA LEU A 172 4.66 -1.66 11.09
C LEU A 172 5.43 -2.97 11.34
N PHE A 173 5.98 -3.14 12.54
CA PHE A 173 6.60 -4.40 12.94
C PHE A 173 5.61 -5.55 13.01
N VAL A 174 4.40 -5.35 13.53
CA VAL A 174 3.33 -6.36 13.49
C VAL A 174 3.12 -6.82 12.05
N GLY A 175 2.91 -5.88 11.10
CA GLY A 175 2.70 -6.23 9.69
C GLY A 175 3.91 -6.91 9.04
N ALA A 176 5.13 -6.45 9.33
CA ALA A 176 6.34 -7.02 8.76
C ALA A 176 6.61 -8.44 9.29
N TYR A 177 6.51 -8.67 10.60
CA TYR A 177 6.65 -10.00 11.19
C TYR A 177 5.52 -10.93 10.78
N ALA A 178 4.28 -10.44 10.71
CA ALA A 178 3.15 -11.21 10.20
C ALA A 178 3.44 -11.74 8.79
N ALA A 179 3.92 -10.90 7.87
CA ALA A 179 4.25 -11.30 6.52
C ALA A 179 5.37 -12.37 6.41
N THR A 180 6.21 -12.52 7.44
CA THR A 180 7.20 -13.62 7.48
C THR A 180 6.55 -14.98 7.71
N ARG A 181 5.37 -15.04 8.34
CA ARG A 181 4.65 -16.27 8.74
C ARG A 181 5.37 -17.19 9.72
N VAL A 182 6.67 -17.00 9.95
CA VAL A 182 7.53 -17.86 10.78
C VAL A 182 7.89 -17.23 12.13
N ALA A 183 7.48 -15.99 12.39
CA ALA A 183 7.78 -15.26 13.62
C ALA A 183 6.51 -14.74 14.36
N PRO A 184 5.52 -15.60 14.68
CA PRO A 184 4.27 -15.17 15.30
C PRO A 184 4.49 -14.53 16.69
N ARG A 185 5.45 -15.04 17.47
CA ARG A 185 5.77 -14.49 18.81
C ARG A 185 6.28 -13.05 18.74
N ASP A 186 7.11 -12.74 17.74
CA ASP A 186 7.64 -11.39 17.54
C ASP A 186 6.51 -10.43 17.16
N SER A 187 5.64 -10.83 16.23
CA SER A 187 4.45 -10.04 15.88
C SER A 187 3.56 -9.76 17.10
N LEU A 188 3.27 -10.77 17.92
CA LEU A 188 2.45 -10.63 19.12
C LEU A 188 3.10 -9.73 20.18
N ARG A 189 4.43 -9.76 20.32
CA ARG A 189 5.16 -8.84 21.20
C ARG A 189 4.94 -7.38 20.76
N HIS A 190 5.00 -7.09 19.47
CA HIS A 190 4.73 -5.74 18.97
C HIS A 190 3.25 -5.36 19.05
N TRP A 191 2.33 -6.30 18.85
CA TRP A 191 0.90 -6.08 19.05
C TRP A 191 0.60 -5.69 20.50
N ALA A 192 1.07 -6.48 21.47
CA ALA A 192 0.91 -6.18 22.90
C ALA A 192 1.55 -4.83 23.30
N ALA A 193 2.67 -4.45 22.67
CA ALA A 193 3.27 -3.14 22.89
C ALA A 193 2.42 -1.99 22.32
N LEU A 194 1.74 -2.20 21.18
CA LEU A 194 0.81 -1.24 20.59
C LEU A 194 -0.44 -1.07 21.47
N VAL A 195 -1.06 -2.17 21.92
CA VAL A 195 -2.26 -2.15 22.78
C VAL A 195 -1.98 -1.44 24.11
N ARG A 196 -0.83 -1.70 24.73
CA ARG A 196 -0.40 -1.05 25.99
C ARG A 196 -0.30 0.47 25.91
N GLN A 197 -0.26 1.07 24.72
CA GLN A 197 -0.28 2.53 24.58
C GLN A 197 -1.62 3.15 24.97
N GLY A 198 -2.70 2.35 25.06
CA GLY A 198 -4.03 2.83 25.46
C GLY A 198 -4.65 3.82 24.48
N ARG A 199 -4.16 3.87 23.24
CA ARG A 199 -4.63 4.78 22.18
C ARG A 199 -5.62 4.06 21.26
N PRO A 200 -6.51 4.79 20.57
CA PRO A 200 -7.33 4.20 19.50
C PRO A 200 -6.46 3.47 18.48
N ILE A 201 -6.82 2.23 18.16
CA ILE A 201 -6.08 1.41 17.20
C ILE A 201 -6.46 1.85 15.77
N PRO A 202 -5.52 2.36 14.95
CA PRO A 202 -5.82 2.73 13.57
C PRO A 202 -6.23 1.51 12.73
N LEU A 203 -7.07 1.71 11.72
CA LEU A 203 -7.57 0.64 10.86
C LEU A 203 -6.44 -0.19 10.19
N ALA A 204 -5.37 0.47 9.75
CA ALA A 204 -4.20 -0.24 9.22
C ALA A 204 -3.49 -1.12 10.26
N SER A 205 -3.56 -0.76 11.55
CA SER A 205 -3.06 -1.60 12.64
C SER A 205 -4.01 -2.76 12.95
N VAL A 206 -5.33 -2.56 12.86
CA VAL A 206 -6.34 -3.62 13.00
C VAL A 206 -6.07 -4.74 12.00
N GLU A 207 -5.94 -4.41 10.73
CA GLU A 207 -5.65 -5.37 9.66
C GLU A 207 -4.33 -6.13 9.91
N ARG A 208 -3.26 -5.40 10.27
CA ARG A 208 -1.96 -6.02 10.60
C ARG A 208 -2.05 -6.93 11.82
N GLY A 209 -2.81 -6.54 12.83
CA GLY A 209 -3.07 -7.36 14.02
C GLY A 209 -3.74 -8.66 13.62
N LEU A 210 -4.90 -8.60 12.96
CA LEU A 210 -5.68 -9.79 12.59
C LEU A 210 -4.90 -10.73 11.64
N SER A 211 -4.16 -10.18 10.67
CA SER A 211 -3.29 -10.97 9.78
C SER A 211 -2.12 -11.65 10.51
N SER A 212 -1.73 -11.16 11.69
CA SER A 212 -0.66 -11.78 12.47
C SER A 212 -1.05 -13.06 13.22
N ALA A 213 -2.35 -13.29 13.42
CA ALA A 213 -2.85 -14.50 14.07
C ALA A 213 -2.53 -15.75 13.22
N ARG A 214 -2.13 -16.84 13.87
CA ARG A 214 -1.87 -18.13 13.23
C ARG A 214 -2.87 -19.22 13.62
N ASP A 215 -3.70 -18.93 14.61
CA ASP A 215 -4.74 -19.78 15.15
C ASP A 215 -5.92 -18.92 15.63
N LEU A 216 -7.07 -19.55 15.84
CA LEU A 216 -8.31 -18.88 16.22
C LEU A 216 -8.20 -18.22 17.60
N ASP A 217 -7.58 -18.89 18.57
CA ASP A 217 -7.37 -18.33 19.93
C ASP A 217 -6.64 -16.97 19.88
N THR A 218 -5.59 -16.88 19.05
CA THR A 218 -4.85 -15.64 18.85
C THR A 218 -5.68 -14.61 18.11
N LEU A 219 -6.45 -15.01 17.10
CA LEU A 219 -7.36 -14.10 16.39
C LEU A 219 -8.39 -13.49 17.34
N HIS A 220 -9.03 -14.32 18.18
CA HIS A 220 -10.02 -13.88 19.16
C HIS A 220 -9.42 -12.96 20.22
N ARG A 221 -8.20 -13.23 20.71
CA ARG A 221 -7.50 -12.32 21.62
C ARG A 221 -7.22 -10.95 20.98
N ILE A 222 -6.70 -10.95 19.75
CA ILE A 222 -6.44 -9.71 19.01
C ILE A 222 -7.76 -8.95 18.78
N TRP A 223 -8.83 -9.65 18.43
CA TRP A 223 -10.15 -9.05 18.27
C TRP A 223 -10.68 -8.47 19.57
N HIS A 224 -10.50 -9.16 20.70
CA HIS A 224 -10.86 -8.64 22.01
C HIS A 224 -10.14 -7.32 22.29
N ASP A 225 -8.83 -7.24 22.07
CA ASP A 225 -8.06 -5.99 22.21
C ASP A 225 -8.59 -4.88 21.29
N ILE A 226 -8.94 -5.20 20.04
CA ILE A 226 -9.54 -4.24 19.09
C ILE A 226 -10.88 -3.72 19.58
N SER A 227 -11.76 -4.62 20.01
CA SER A 227 -13.14 -4.31 20.43
C SER A 227 -13.20 -3.52 21.74
N THR A 228 -12.21 -3.70 22.62
CA THR A 228 -12.10 -2.98 23.89
C THR A 228 -11.28 -1.71 23.79
N SER A 229 -10.57 -1.49 22.68
CA SER A 229 -9.82 -0.26 22.44
C SER A 229 -10.77 0.94 22.24
N PRO A 230 -10.37 2.16 22.66
CA PRO A 230 -11.16 3.36 22.41
C PRO A 230 -11.43 3.53 20.91
N PRO A 231 -12.66 3.88 20.49
CA PRO A 231 -12.96 4.12 19.10
C PRO A 231 -12.18 5.36 18.60
N PRO A 232 -11.73 5.41 17.33
CA PRO A 232 -11.17 6.59 16.72
C PRO A 232 -12.25 7.68 16.63
N GLU A 233 -11.88 8.93 16.92
CA GLU A 233 -12.80 10.08 16.94
C GLU A 233 -13.63 10.28 15.66
N ARG A 234 -13.16 9.75 14.51
CA ARG A 234 -13.80 9.91 13.20
C ARG A 234 -14.52 8.67 12.69
N GLU A 235 -14.53 7.57 13.45
CA GLU A 235 -15.17 6.33 13.02
C GLU A 235 -16.68 6.44 13.20
N HIS A 236 -17.38 6.84 12.12
CA HIS A 236 -18.83 6.88 12.09
C HIS A 236 -19.35 5.45 11.87
N VAL A 237 -19.56 4.72 12.96
CA VAL A 237 -20.23 3.41 12.92
C VAL A 237 -21.70 3.66 12.59
N ARG A 238 -22.13 3.34 11.38
CA ARG A 238 -23.53 3.40 10.99
C ARG A 238 -24.25 2.17 11.55
N PRO A 239 -25.31 2.33 12.35
CA PRO A 239 -26.11 1.19 12.81
C PRO A 239 -26.61 0.35 11.64
N GLY A 240 -26.54 -0.98 11.78
CA GLY A 240 -27.02 -1.92 10.76
C GLY A 240 -26.11 -2.10 9.54
N VAL A 241 -24.89 -1.56 9.56
CA VAL A 241 -23.89 -1.76 8.50
C VAL A 241 -22.64 -2.41 9.09
N LEU A 242 -22.19 -3.52 8.49
CA LEU A 242 -20.93 -4.17 8.84
C LEU A 242 -19.78 -3.17 8.68
N ASN A 243 -19.05 -2.91 9.75
CA ASN A 243 -17.94 -1.95 9.70
C ASN A 243 -16.66 -2.60 9.13
N VAL A 244 -15.68 -1.79 8.76
CA VAL A 244 -14.46 -2.29 8.09
C VAL A 244 -13.60 -3.17 9.01
N ARG A 245 -13.66 -2.98 10.34
CA ARG A 245 -12.95 -3.83 11.30
C ARG A 245 -13.56 -5.23 11.35
N GLU A 246 -14.88 -5.32 11.42
CA GLU A 246 -15.60 -6.59 11.40
C GLU A 246 -15.44 -7.29 10.05
N MET A 247 -15.42 -6.55 8.93
CA MET A 247 -15.08 -7.09 7.62
C MET A 247 -13.70 -7.78 7.62
N TYR A 248 -12.67 -7.14 8.20
CA TYR A 248 -11.36 -7.79 8.33
C TYR A 248 -11.39 -9.01 9.25
N LEU A 249 -12.19 -9.00 10.32
CA LEU A 249 -12.39 -10.17 11.15
C LEU A 249 -13.00 -11.33 10.34
N VAL A 250 -14.06 -11.09 9.56
CA VAL A 250 -14.66 -12.09 8.66
C VAL A 250 -13.60 -12.70 7.75
N HIS A 251 -12.79 -11.87 7.08
CA HIS A 251 -11.71 -12.34 6.21
C HIS A 251 -10.73 -13.28 6.91
N HIS A 252 -10.31 -12.91 8.12
CA HIS A 252 -9.32 -13.69 8.87
C HIS A 252 -9.90 -14.92 9.59
N LEU A 253 -11.20 -14.93 9.92
CA LEU A 253 -11.92 -16.12 10.35
C LEU A 253 -11.98 -17.16 9.24
N VAL A 254 -12.34 -16.75 8.01
CA VAL A 254 -12.31 -17.63 6.84
C VAL A 254 -10.91 -18.18 6.58
N ARG A 255 -9.90 -17.30 6.60
CA ARG A 255 -8.48 -17.71 6.44
C ARG A 255 -8.06 -18.80 7.42
N LEU A 256 -8.57 -18.77 8.66
CA LEU A 256 -8.27 -19.74 9.70
C LEU A 256 -9.27 -20.89 9.79
N GLY A 257 -10.18 -21.03 8.82
CA GLY A 257 -11.13 -22.13 8.72
C GLY A 257 -12.38 -22.01 9.60
N ALA A 258 -12.60 -20.89 10.29
CA ALA A 258 -13.81 -20.65 11.09
C ALA A 258 -14.97 -20.11 10.24
N LEU A 259 -15.40 -20.91 9.27
CA LEU A 259 -16.45 -20.51 8.30
C LEU A 259 -17.79 -20.20 8.97
N ASP A 260 -18.18 -20.99 9.97
CA ASP A 260 -19.47 -20.80 10.66
C ASP A 260 -19.51 -19.49 11.43
N GLU A 261 -18.44 -19.17 12.17
CA GLU A 261 -18.31 -17.90 12.89
C GLU A 261 -18.25 -16.70 11.93
N ALA A 262 -17.54 -16.86 10.81
CA ALA A 262 -17.47 -15.83 9.78
C ALA A 262 -18.84 -15.55 9.14
N ARG A 263 -19.63 -16.60 8.87
CA ARG A 263 -21.01 -16.47 8.37
C ARG A 263 -21.92 -15.85 9.40
N GLU A 264 -21.88 -16.31 10.65
CA GLU A 264 -22.67 -15.76 11.75
C GLU A 264 -22.43 -14.25 11.90
N LEU A 265 -21.17 -13.81 11.79
CA LEU A 265 -20.84 -12.39 11.82
C LEU A 265 -21.37 -11.63 10.59
N ALA A 266 -21.20 -12.18 9.39
CA ALA A 266 -21.61 -11.54 8.13
C ALA A 266 -23.14 -11.48 7.95
N ASP A 267 -23.89 -12.45 8.49
CA ASP A 267 -25.35 -12.56 8.39
C ASP A 267 -26.10 -11.62 9.35
N LYS A 268 -25.40 -11.00 10.33
CA LYS A 268 -25.95 -9.94 11.19
C LYS A 268 -26.31 -8.66 10.44
N TYR A 269 -25.82 -8.52 9.20
CA TYR A 269 -25.93 -7.30 8.40
C TYR A 269 -26.48 -7.60 7.00
N PRO A 270 -27.04 -6.59 6.31
CA PRO A 270 -27.35 -6.72 4.88
C PRO A 270 -26.13 -7.16 4.07
N TYR A 271 -26.37 -7.77 2.90
CA TYR A 271 -25.32 -8.31 2.04
C TYR A 271 -24.21 -7.28 1.79
N ASN A 272 -22.99 -7.58 2.26
CA ASN A 272 -21.81 -6.73 2.10
C ASN A 272 -20.79 -7.46 1.23
N GLY A 273 -20.60 -6.99 0.00
CA GLY A 273 -19.76 -7.66 -0.99
C GLY A 273 -18.28 -7.66 -0.61
N ASN A 274 -17.83 -6.69 0.19
CA ASN A 274 -16.45 -6.65 0.66
C ASN A 274 -16.15 -7.70 1.73
N ALA A 275 -17.14 -8.13 2.51
CA ALA A 275 -16.99 -9.20 3.49
C ALA A 275 -17.35 -10.57 2.92
N ARG A 276 -18.38 -10.66 2.09
CA ARG A 276 -18.93 -11.96 1.66
C ARG A 276 -18.16 -12.64 0.55
N TRP A 277 -17.36 -11.93 -0.24
CA TRP A 277 -16.60 -12.56 -1.33
C TRP A 277 -15.66 -13.69 -0.87
N VAL A 278 -15.24 -13.72 0.40
CA VAL A 278 -14.44 -14.84 0.95
C VAL A 278 -15.28 -16.03 1.41
N LEU A 279 -16.58 -15.86 1.59
CA LEU A 279 -17.52 -16.88 2.07
C LEU A 279 -18.20 -17.65 0.94
N GLU A 280 -18.32 -17.02 -0.22
CA GLU A 280 -19.00 -17.60 -1.38
C GLU A 280 -18.04 -18.50 -2.18
N THR A 281 -18.49 -19.71 -2.51
CA THR A 281 -17.80 -20.59 -3.48
C THR A 281 -18.32 -20.40 -4.89
N GLU A 282 -19.52 -19.84 -5.04
CA GLU A 282 -20.22 -19.65 -6.30
C GLU A 282 -20.54 -18.17 -6.52
N TRP A 283 -20.82 -17.81 -7.77
CA TRP A 283 -21.10 -16.42 -8.10
C TRP A 283 -22.50 -16.07 -7.63
N PRO A 284 -22.69 -15.06 -6.76
CA PRO A 284 -24.03 -14.67 -6.37
C PRO A 284 -24.81 -14.20 -7.60
N GLU A 285 -25.98 -14.79 -7.84
CA GLU A 285 -26.84 -14.51 -9.00
C GLU A 285 -27.65 -13.21 -8.84
N GLU A 286 -27.72 -12.67 -7.62
CA GLU A 286 -28.48 -11.46 -7.30
C GLU A 286 -27.88 -10.18 -7.90
N LYS A 287 -28.77 -9.23 -8.18
CA LYS A 287 -28.43 -7.94 -8.79
C LYS A 287 -28.25 -6.88 -7.70
N GLY A 288 -27.11 -6.18 -7.72
CA GLY A 288 -26.81 -5.07 -6.81
C GLY A 288 -25.33 -4.73 -6.82
N GLN A 289 -24.97 -3.52 -6.38
CA GLN A 289 -23.57 -3.06 -6.38
C GLN A 289 -22.67 -3.95 -5.50
N GLU A 290 -23.17 -4.38 -4.35
CA GLU A 290 -22.45 -5.28 -3.43
C GLU A 290 -22.18 -6.65 -4.07
N TYR A 291 -23.14 -7.22 -4.80
CA TYR A 291 -22.95 -8.47 -5.55
C TYR A 291 -21.97 -8.34 -6.72
N VAL A 292 -21.92 -7.17 -7.38
CA VAL A 292 -20.89 -6.87 -8.39
C VAL A 292 -19.50 -6.84 -7.74
N HIS A 293 -19.34 -6.13 -6.61
CA HIS A 293 -18.07 -6.07 -5.89
C HIS A 293 -17.60 -7.45 -5.45
N ALA A 294 -18.50 -8.27 -4.90
CA ALA A 294 -18.18 -9.63 -4.49
C ALA A 294 -17.66 -10.47 -5.66
N ARG A 295 -18.38 -10.47 -6.80
CA ARG A 295 -17.96 -11.19 -8.02
C ARG A 295 -16.62 -10.72 -8.57
N LEU A 296 -16.36 -9.42 -8.55
CA LEU A 296 -15.07 -8.86 -8.99
C LEU A 296 -13.92 -9.33 -8.09
N ASN A 297 -14.11 -9.32 -6.77
CA ASN A 297 -13.09 -9.79 -5.82
C ASN A 297 -12.89 -11.31 -5.90
N LEU A 298 -13.96 -12.11 -6.03
CA LEU A 298 -13.88 -13.54 -6.30
C LEU A 298 -13.06 -13.83 -7.57
N ARG A 299 -13.33 -13.12 -8.67
CA ARG A 299 -12.57 -13.28 -9.92
C ARG A 299 -11.09 -12.92 -9.74
N ARG A 300 -10.79 -11.82 -9.05
CA ARG A 300 -9.41 -11.41 -8.76
C ARG A 300 -8.70 -12.44 -7.88
N ALA A 301 -9.38 -12.94 -6.85
CA ALA A 301 -8.88 -13.99 -5.97
C ALA A 301 -8.57 -15.27 -6.76
N GLY A 302 -9.49 -15.72 -7.62
CA GLY A 302 -9.29 -16.87 -8.50
C GLY A 302 -8.02 -16.73 -9.35
N ILE A 303 -7.86 -15.58 -10.04
CA ILE A 303 -6.63 -15.30 -10.80
C ILE A 303 -5.40 -15.39 -9.89
N LEU A 304 -5.40 -14.77 -8.72
CA LEU A 304 -4.23 -14.79 -7.83
C LEU A 304 -3.90 -16.20 -7.33
N ILE A 305 -4.91 -17.01 -7.01
CA ILE A 305 -4.78 -18.40 -6.57
C ILE A 305 -4.25 -19.29 -7.70
N ASP A 306 -4.77 -19.13 -8.91
CA ASP A 306 -4.31 -19.85 -10.12
C ASP A 306 -2.83 -19.56 -10.45
N ASN A 307 -2.27 -18.50 -9.86
CA ASN A 307 -0.86 -18.09 -10.00
C ASN A 307 0.00 -18.47 -8.76
N GLY A 308 -0.52 -19.33 -7.87
CA GLY A 308 0.22 -19.93 -6.75
C GLY A 308 0.02 -19.28 -5.38
N LEU A 309 -0.78 -18.19 -5.29
CA LEU A 309 -1.00 -17.49 -4.03
C LEU A 309 -2.04 -18.18 -3.14
N ASP A 310 -1.74 -18.26 -1.85
CA ASP A 310 -2.72 -18.69 -0.85
C ASP A 310 -3.67 -17.56 -0.44
N LEU A 311 -4.71 -17.92 0.32
CA LEU A 311 -5.73 -16.98 0.76
C LEU A 311 -5.16 -15.82 1.61
N GLU A 312 -4.13 -16.06 2.42
CA GLU A 312 -3.49 -14.99 3.20
C GLU A 312 -2.84 -13.94 2.29
N ALA A 313 -2.11 -14.38 1.27
CA ALA A 313 -1.53 -13.51 0.26
C ALA A 313 -2.61 -12.77 -0.56
N VAL A 314 -3.69 -13.45 -0.93
CA VAL A 314 -4.82 -12.83 -1.65
C VAL A 314 -5.48 -11.74 -0.80
N LEU A 315 -5.78 -12.01 0.46
CA LEU A 315 -6.35 -11.02 1.39
C LEU A 315 -5.46 -9.79 1.50
N TYR A 316 -4.14 -9.99 1.62
CA TYR A 316 -3.18 -8.88 1.64
C TYR A 316 -3.18 -8.07 0.34
N ILE A 317 -3.26 -8.72 -0.83
CA ILE A 317 -3.26 -8.01 -2.13
C ILE A 317 -4.56 -7.22 -2.34
N LEU A 318 -5.69 -7.78 -1.95
CA LEU A 318 -7.03 -7.17 -2.14
C LEU A 318 -7.40 -6.16 -1.05
N SER A 319 -6.64 -6.09 0.03
CA SER A 319 -6.88 -5.16 1.13
C SER A 319 -6.77 -3.68 0.72
N LEU A 320 -7.58 -2.84 1.37
CA LEU A 320 -7.59 -1.38 1.23
C LEU A 320 -6.23 -0.73 1.51
N HIS A 321 -5.44 -1.28 2.43
CA HIS A 321 -4.13 -0.72 2.79
C HIS A 321 -2.96 -1.37 2.03
N SER A 322 -3.27 -2.27 1.10
CA SER A 322 -2.28 -2.93 0.26
C SER A 322 -1.60 -1.95 -0.69
N PRO A 323 -0.27 -2.03 -0.90
CA PRO A 323 0.39 -1.31 -1.98
C PRO A 323 -0.09 -1.77 -3.38
N PHE A 324 -0.77 -2.91 -3.47
CA PHE A 324 -1.31 -3.44 -4.72
C PHE A 324 -2.74 -2.95 -5.03
N PHE A 325 -3.45 -2.37 -4.06
CA PHE A 325 -4.87 -2.07 -4.15
C PHE A 325 -5.25 -1.29 -5.43
N GLN A 326 -4.55 -0.19 -5.71
CA GLN A 326 -4.83 0.63 -6.89
C GLN A 326 -4.59 -0.13 -8.20
N ALA A 327 -3.51 -0.90 -8.29
CA ALA A 327 -3.19 -1.70 -9.47
C ALA A 327 -4.24 -2.80 -9.72
N VAL A 328 -4.70 -3.45 -8.66
CA VAL A 328 -5.74 -4.49 -8.71
C VAL A 328 -7.10 -3.93 -9.14
N LEU A 329 -7.41 -2.70 -8.72
CA LEU A 329 -8.63 -2.00 -9.14
C LEU A 329 -8.55 -1.44 -10.57
N GLY A 330 -7.40 -1.55 -11.25
CA GLY A 330 -7.17 -0.88 -12.53
C GLY A 330 -7.15 0.65 -12.41
N LEU A 331 -7.02 1.18 -11.20
CA LEU A 331 -6.94 2.60 -10.92
C LEU A 331 -5.50 3.07 -11.12
N ARG A 332 -5.33 4.22 -11.80
CA ARG A 332 -4.02 4.87 -11.86
C ARG A 332 -3.58 5.25 -10.44
N PRO A 333 -2.32 4.98 -10.06
CA PRO A 333 -1.86 5.36 -8.74
C PRO A 333 -1.99 6.87 -8.48
N ASN A 334 -2.45 7.28 -7.29
CA ASN A 334 -2.79 8.69 -7.00
C ASN A 334 -1.60 9.67 -7.14
N TYR A 335 -0.36 9.20 -7.10
CA TYR A 335 0.83 10.03 -7.38
C TYR A 335 1.00 10.39 -8.86
N LEU A 336 0.18 9.82 -9.76
CA LEU A 336 0.07 10.22 -11.16
C LEU A 336 -1.00 11.31 -11.39
N ARG A 337 -1.77 11.71 -10.36
CA ARG A 337 -2.47 13.01 -10.36
C ARG A 337 -1.49 14.12 -9.96
N GLY A 338 -0.30 14.13 -10.54
CA GLY A 338 0.50 15.34 -10.56
C GLY A 338 -0.17 16.25 -11.59
N LYS A 339 -0.92 17.26 -11.12
CA LYS A 339 -1.53 18.34 -11.92
C LYS A 339 -1.53 18.03 -13.42
N ASP A 340 -2.49 17.24 -13.89
CA ASP A 340 -2.89 17.39 -15.28
C ASP A 340 -3.28 18.88 -15.38
N PRO A 341 -2.67 19.71 -16.25
CA PRO A 341 -3.27 20.98 -16.56
C PRO A 341 -4.70 20.67 -16.98
N ALA A 342 -5.66 21.42 -16.42
CA ALA A 342 -7.04 21.31 -16.87
C ALA A 342 -7.04 21.30 -18.40
N PRO A 343 -7.86 20.47 -19.07
CA PRO A 343 -8.00 20.55 -20.51
C PRO A 343 -8.25 22.03 -20.82
N GLU A 344 -7.39 22.62 -21.66
CA GLU A 344 -7.58 23.97 -22.15
C GLU A 344 -9.01 24.05 -22.64
N ALA A 345 -9.81 24.86 -21.94
CA ALA A 345 -11.15 25.15 -22.38
C ALA A 345 -11.02 25.76 -23.77
N ASP A 346 -11.80 25.20 -24.68
CA ASP A 346 -11.93 25.61 -26.06
C ASP A 346 -11.97 27.15 -26.18
N GLU A 347 -11.35 27.65 -27.24
CA GLU A 347 -11.41 29.03 -27.69
C GLU A 347 -12.89 29.49 -27.75
N GLU A 348 -13.36 30.19 -26.72
CA GLU A 348 -14.58 30.99 -26.81
C GLU A 348 -14.27 32.24 -27.64
N GLU A 349 -14.81 32.26 -28.86
CA GLU A 349 -14.96 33.45 -29.68
C GLU A 349 -15.58 34.59 -28.84
N LEU A 350 -14.80 35.64 -28.60
CA LEU A 350 -15.29 36.86 -27.98
C LEU A 350 -16.27 37.57 -28.94
N PRO A 351 -17.51 37.89 -28.52
CA PRO A 351 -18.35 38.80 -29.27
C PRO A 351 -17.84 40.24 -29.11
N VAL A 352 -17.73 40.92 -30.25
CA VAL A 352 -17.43 42.35 -30.36
C VAL A 352 -18.64 43.13 -29.86
N GLU A 353 -18.51 43.83 -28.73
CA GLU A 353 -19.49 44.84 -28.29
C GLU A 353 -18.95 46.25 -28.57
N ASP A 354 -19.78 47.03 -29.27
CA ASP A 354 -19.58 48.45 -29.60
C ASP A 354 -19.65 49.35 -28.34
N PRO A 355 -18.97 50.52 -28.34
CA PRO A 355 -18.84 51.37 -27.16
C PRO A 355 -20.13 52.15 -26.81
N PRO A 356 -20.38 52.44 -25.52
CA PRO A 356 -21.61 53.09 -25.07
C PRO A 356 -21.62 54.61 -25.34
N SER A 357 -22.76 55.07 -25.87
CA SER A 357 -23.13 56.48 -25.99
C SER A 357 -23.57 57.07 -24.65
N LEU A 358 -23.26 58.36 -24.48
CA LEU A 358 -23.41 59.16 -23.26
C LEU A 358 -24.84 59.69 -22.99
N GLN A 359 -25.14 59.76 -21.68
CA GLN A 359 -25.92 60.79 -20.93
C GLN A 359 -27.47 60.83 -20.95
N PRO A 360 -28.15 61.54 -20.01
CA PRO A 360 -27.79 61.95 -18.62
C PRO A 360 -28.93 61.77 -17.57
N ALA A 361 -28.63 62.22 -16.34
CA ALA A 361 -29.34 62.10 -15.07
C ALA A 361 -30.77 62.68 -14.94
N SER A 362 -31.52 62.16 -13.95
CA SER A 362 -32.64 62.88 -13.31
C SER A 362 -32.81 62.48 -11.83
N SER A 363 -32.97 63.52 -11.02
CA SER A 363 -33.23 63.69 -9.59
C SER A 363 -34.36 62.85 -8.95
N ALA A 364 -34.21 62.47 -7.67
CA ALA A 364 -34.84 63.13 -6.50
C ALA A 364 -34.98 62.18 -5.27
N ASP A 365 -34.44 62.61 -4.13
CA ASP A 365 -34.76 62.21 -2.74
C ASP A 365 -36.01 63.01 -2.26
N PRO A 366 -36.74 62.70 -1.13
CA PRO A 366 -36.14 62.55 0.21
C PRO A 366 -36.89 61.77 1.34
N MET A 367 -36.13 61.52 2.43
CA MET A 367 -36.44 61.56 3.87
C MET A 367 -37.76 61.00 4.44
N THR A 368 -37.63 60.11 5.44
CA THR A 368 -38.36 60.24 6.72
C THR A 368 -37.56 59.65 7.88
N LEU A 369 -37.58 60.35 9.02
CA LEU A 369 -36.84 60.14 10.27
C LEU A 369 -37.68 59.39 11.33
N ASP A 370 -37.07 58.41 12.01
CA ASP A 370 -37.04 58.11 13.48
C ASP A 370 -38.37 57.93 14.29
N PRO A 371 -38.42 57.51 15.60
CA PRO A 371 -37.36 57.06 16.53
C PRO A 371 -37.73 55.91 17.54
N ALA A 372 -36.71 55.54 18.34
CA ALA A 372 -36.71 55.19 19.78
C ALA A 372 -37.02 53.76 20.32
N ALA A 373 -36.07 53.28 21.14
CA ALA A 373 -36.08 52.15 22.09
C ALA A 373 -36.72 52.56 23.47
N PRO A 374 -36.51 51.90 24.64
CA PRO A 374 -36.05 50.53 25.04
C PRO A 374 -36.94 49.88 26.17
N SER A 375 -36.66 48.64 26.62
CA SER A 375 -36.90 48.12 28.01
C SER A 375 -36.48 46.63 28.07
N ALA A 376 -35.40 46.23 28.76
CA ALA A 376 -35.20 45.99 30.19
C ALA A 376 -35.77 44.67 30.75
N ALA A 377 -34.89 44.03 31.51
CA ALA A 377 -34.93 42.74 32.20
C ALA A 377 -36.18 42.42 33.04
N SER A 378 -36.42 41.12 33.21
CA SER A 378 -36.64 40.46 34.50
C SER A 378 -36.14 39.02 34.43
#